data_AF-A0A0G1AJW4-F1
#
_entry.id   AF-A0A0G1AJW4-F1
#
_cell.length_a   1.000
_cell.length_b   1.000
_cell.length_c   1.000
_cell.angle_alpha   90.00
_cell.angle_beta   90.00
_cell.angle_gamma   90.00
#
_symmetry.space_group_name_H-M   'P 1'
#
loop_
_entity.id
_entity.type
_entity.pdbx_description
1 polymer ?
#
loop_
_entity_poly.entity_id
_entity_poly.type
_entity_poly.pdbx_seq_one_letter_code
_entity_poly.pdbx_strand_id
1 'polypeptide(L)'
;MKTWLAVLFGIFPDVFSFAPLFIWLFGGLIFGYSNFSDFPSPDATEPAKPDTLLIFKITSLLYNFSHSLIAFVVIFGIAYLIFKRPVWEMFAWLLHILIDIPTHSYKFYPTPFLWPASDFKFNGFLWSEPWFIILNYSSLVIVFILLRKKYGGNKRDL
;
A
#
# COMPACT_ATOMS: atom_id res chain seq x y z
N MET A 1 -13.15 14.24 10.66
CA MET A 1 -12.39 13.20 9.95
C MET A 1 -13.03 11.86 10.26
N LYS A 2 -13.43 11.09 9.25
CA LYS A 2 -13.98 9.74 9.45
C LYS A 2 -12.81 8.75 9.48
N THR A 3 -12.52 8.19 10.66
CA THR A 3 -11.35 7.32 10.87
C THR A 3 -11.34 6.08 9.97
N TRP A 4 -12.51 5.49 9.70
CA TRP A 4 -12.61 4.33 8.80
C TRP A 4 -12.21 4.65 7.36
N LEU A 5 -12.50 5.86 6.86
CA LEU A 5 -12.08 6.29 5.53
C LEU A 5 -10.56 6.43 5.46
N ALA A 6 -9.92 6.94 6.51
CA ALA A 6 -8.47 7.02 6.57
C ALA A 6 -7.83 5.61 6.54
N VAL A 7 -8.42 4.64 7.25
CA VAL A 7 -7.98 3.24 7.16
C VAL A 7 -8.12 2.71 5.73
N LEU A 8 -9.26 2.95 5.07
CA LEU A 8 -9.46 2.53 3.68
C LEU A 8 -8.46 3.16 2.72
N PHE A 9 -8.22 4.47 2.82
CA PHE A 9 -7.22 5.14 1.97
C PHE A 9 -5.79 4.69 2.29
N GLY A 10 -5.51 4.29 3.53
CA GLY A 10 -4.23 3.71 3.90
C GLY A 10 -3.98 2.36 3.23
N ILE A 11 -4.94 1.43 3.29
CA ILE A 11 -4.78 0.09 2.67
C ILE A 11 -5.05 0.08 1.15
N PHE A 12 -5.58 1.16 0.60
CA PHE A 12 -6.02 1.24 -0.78
C PHE A 12 -4.93 0.88 -1.79
N PRO A 13 -3.67 1.36 -1.69
CA PRO A 13 -2.67 1.11 -2.73
C PRO A 13 -2.39 -0.37 -2.96
N ASP A 14 -2.21 -1.13 -1.88
CA ASP A 14 -1.94 -2.56 -1.94
C ASP A 14 -3.17 -3.34 -2.40
N VAL A 15 -4.33 -3.08 -1.79
CA VAL A 15 -5.57 -3.79 -2.12
C VAL A 15 -5.93 -3.54 -3.58
N PHE A 16 -5.84 -2.30 -4.05
CA PHE A 16 -6.14 -1.94 -5.43
C PHE A 16 -5.22 -2.64 -6.43
N SER A 17 -3.94 -2.79 -6.08
CA SER A 17 -2.94 -3.38 -6.96
C SER A 17 -2.99 -4.90 -6.99
N PHE A 18 -3.05 -5.53 -5.81
CA PHE A 18 -2.85 -6.97 -5.66
C PHE A 18 -4.15 -7.78 -5.55
N ALA A 19 -5.31 -7.16 -5.28
CA ALA A 19 -6.57 -7.91 -5.23
C ALA A 19 -6.87 -8.71 -6.51
N PRO A 20 -6.68 -8.19 -7.73
CA PRO A 20 -6.89 -8.97 -8.95
C PRO A 20 -6.00 -10.22 -9.01
N LEU A 21 -4.72 -10.07 -8.65
CA LEU A 21 -3.76 -11.17 -8.62
C LEU A 21 -4.17 -12.24 -7.61
N PHE A 22 -4.54 -11.83 -6.40
CA PHE A 22 -4.98 -12.76 -5.36
C PHE A 22 -6.27 -13.48 -5.76
N ILE A 23 -7.26 -12.78 -6.31
CA ILE A 23 -8.51 -13.39 -6.79
C ILE A 23 -8.21 -14.45 -7.85
N TRP A 24 -7.35 -14.14 -8.82
CA TRP A 24 -6.95 -15.10 -9.85
C TRP A 24 -6.23 -16.31 -9.27
N LEU A 25 -5.29 -16.09 -8.35
CA LEU A 25 -4.49 -17.14 -7.73
C LEU A 25 -5.33 -18.07 -6.84
N PHE A 26 -6.15 -17.50 -5.96
CA PHE A 26 -7.04 -18.27 -5.07
C PHE A 26 -8.17 -18.94 -5.86
N GLY A 27 -8.69 -18.31 -6.91
CA GLY A 27 -9.59 -18.95 -7.87
C GLY A 27 -8.94 -20.20 -8.46
N GLY A 28 -7.66 -20.12 -8.83
CA GLY A 28 -6.91 -21.26 -9.36
C GLY A 28 -6.78 -22.42 -8.40
N LEU A 29 -6.59 -22.14 -7.12
CA LEU A 29 -6.55 -23.17 -6.09
C LEU A 29 -7.92 -23.83 -5.91
N ILE A 30 -9.00 -23.05 -5.93
CA ILE A 30 -10.37 -23.56 -5.75
C ILE A 30 -10.83 -24.41 -6.94
N PHE A 31 -10.51 -23.98 -8.17
CA PHE A 31 -10.94 -24.63 -9.39
C PHE A 31 -9.90 -25.64 -9.95
N GLY A 32 -8.78 -25.84 -9.24
CA GLY A 32 -7.79 -26.86 -9.54
C GLY A 32 -6.86 -26.57 -10.72
N TYR A 33 -6.70 -25.30 -11.12
CA TYR A 33 -5.81 -24.89 -12.21
C TYR A 33 -4.49 -24.25 -11.74
N SER A 34 -4.29 -24.04 -10.43
CA SER A 34 -3.00 -23.63 -9.85
C SER A 34 -2.64 -24.52 -8.65
N ASN A 35 -1.34 -24.63 -8.38
CA ASN A 35 -0.80 -25.33 -7.21
C ASN A 35 -0.13 -24.35 -6.25
N PHE A 36 0.03 -24.75 -4.98
CA PHE A 36 0.77 -23.95 -3.99
C PHE A 36 2.24 -23.68 -4.40
N SER A 37 2.81 -24.52 -5.24
CA SER A 37 4.15 -24.31 -5.83
C SER A 37 4.21 -23.15 -6.82
N ASP A 38 3.06 -22.69 -7.33
CA ASP A 38 2.98 -21.54 -8.25
C ASP A 38 2.99 -20.20 -7.50
N PHE A 39 2.93 -20.22 -6.16
CA PHE A 39 3.02 -19.02 -5.34
C PHE A 39 4.45 -18.47 -5.37
N PRO A 40 4.64 -17.15 -5.58
CA PRO A 40 5.93 -16.52 -5.41
C PRO A 40 6.44 -16.79 -3.98
N SER A 41 7.65 -17.35 -3.86
CA SER A 41 8.28 -17.50 -2.55
C SER A 41 8.56 -16.12 -1.95
N PRO A 42 8.42 -15.92 -0.63
CA PRO A 42 8.74 -14.64 0.03
C PRO A 42 10.20 -14.18 -0.21
N ASP A 43 11.11 -15.13 -0.45
CA ASP A 43 12.52 -14.90 -0.76
C ASP A 43 12.81 -14.74 -2.26
N ALA A 44 11.82 -14.93 -3.13
CA ALA A 44 11.99 -14.70 -4.55
C ALA A 44 12.07 -13.19 -4.78
N THR A 45 13.22 -12.72 -5.27
CA THR A 45 13.41 -11.35 -5.74
C THR A 45 12.26 -10.98 -6.68
N GLU A 46 11.44 -10.01 -6.27
CA GLU A 46 10.40 -9.45 -7.13
C GLU A 46 11.02 -8.37 -8.04
N PRO A 47 10.61 -8.28 -9.30
CA PRO A 47 9.31 -8.70 -9.82
C PRO A 47 9.23 -10.20 -10.14
N ALA A 48 8.13 -10.82 -9.69
CA ALA A 48 7.84 -12.22 -9.92
C ALA A 48 7.66 -12.50 -11.43
N LYS A 49 8.73 -13.01 -12.05
CA LYS A 49 8.79 -13.52 -13.43
C LYS A 49 8.46 -12.47 -14.53
N PRO A 50 8.89 -12.70 -15.78
CA PRO A 50 8.71 -11.72 -16.84
C PRO A 50 7.22 -11.50 -17.10
N ASP A 51 6.88 -10.23 -17.33
CA ASP A 51 5.63 -9.58 -17.76
C ASP A 51 4.83 -10.31 -18.88
N THR A 52 4.55 -11.60 -18.71
CA THR A 52 4.06 -12.48 -19.78
C THR A 52 2.55 -12.69 -19.69
N LEU A 53 1.99 -12.85 -18.50
CA LEU A 53 0.55 -12.99 -18.30
C LEU A 53 -0.11 -11.62 -18.11
N LEU A 54 -1.33 -11.49 -18.66
CA LEU A 54 -2.14 -10.27 -18.55
C LEU A 54 -2.38 -9.87 -17.08
N ILE A 55 -2.53 -10.85 -16.18
CA ILE A 55 -2.78 -10.57 -14.77
C ILE A 55 -1.61 -9.82 -14.11
N PHE A 56 -0.37 -10.19 -14.40
CA PHE A 56 0.82 -9.49 -13.87
C PHE A 56 0.98 -8.09 -14.45
N LYS A 57 0.64 -7.90 -15.73
CA LYS A 57 0.62 -6.57 -16.36
C LYS A 57 -0.42 -5.65 -15.71
N ILE A 58 -1.62 -6.17 -15.45
CA ILE A 58 -2.68 -5.43 -14.76
C ILE A 58 -2.21 -5.06 -13.35
N THR A 59 -1.70 -6.02 -12.57
CA THR A 59 -1.16 -5.76 -11.24
C THR A 59 -0.07 -4.68 -11.27
N SER A 60 0.88 -4.77 -12.20
CA SER A 60 1.96 -3.79 -12.34
C SER A 60 1.44 -2.40 -12.72
N LEU A 61 0.44 -2.32 -13.61
CA LEU A 61 -0.20 -1.06 -13.97
C LEU A 61 -0.93 -0.42 -12.78
N LEU A 62 -1.71 -1.22 -12.04
CA LEU A 62 -2.44 -0.77 -10.87
C LEU A 62 -1.49 -0.36 -9.74
N TYR A 63 -0.38 -1.08 -9.58
CA TYR A 63 0.70 -0.75 -8.65
C TYR A 63 1.35 0.60 -9.01
N ASN A 64 1.73 0.79 -10.28
CA ASN A 64 2.28 2.07 -10.74
C ASN A 64 1.33 3.24 -10.52
N PHE A 65 0.03 3.04 -10.78
CA PHE A 65 -0.97 4.07 -10.59
C PHE A 65 -1.19 4.41 -9.11
N SER A 66 -1.31 3.40 -8.26
CA SER A 66 -1.65 3.59 -6.85
C SER A 66 -0.48 4.03 -5.99
N HIS A 67 0.76 3.73 -6.38
CA HIS A 67 1.98 4.10 -5.66
C HIS A 67 2.67 5.35 -6.24
N SER A 68 1.95 6.13 -7.05
CA SER A 68 2.44 7.37 -7.64
C SER A 68 1.98 8.60 -6.85
N LEU A 69 2.94 9.48 -6.49
CA LEU A 69 2.63 10.80 -5.92
C LEU A 69 1.92 11.70 -6.93
N ILE A 70 2.22 11.56 -8.22
CA ILE A 70 1.56 12.33 -9.28
C ILE A 70 0.09 11.93 -9.37
N ALA A 71 -0.19 10.63 -9.40
CA ALA A 71 -1.55 10.11 -9.40
C ALA A 71 -2.31 10.53 -8.13
N PHE A 72 -1.66 10.47 -6.96
CA PHE A 72 -2.22 10.98 -5.71
C PHE A 72 -2.59 12.47 -5.82
N VAL A 73 -1.68 13.34 -6.26
CA VAL A 73 -1.93 14.79 -6.39
C VAL A 73 -3.07 15.07 -7.35
N VAL A 74 -3.15 14.36 -8.48
CA VAL A 74 -4.24 14.51 -9.46
C VAL A 74 -5.57 14.10 -8.83
N ILE A 75 -5.67 12.92 -8.22
CA ILE A 75 -6.92 12.43 -7.64
C ILE A 75 -7.35 13.26 -6.43
N PHE A 76 -6.40 13.65 -5.57
CA PHE A 76 -6.65 14.55 -4.45
C PHE A 76 -7.12 15.92 -4.94
N GLY A 77 -6.51 16.45 -6.00
CA GLY A 77 -6.94 17.70 -6.64
C GLY A 77 -8.36 17.61 -7.18
N ILE A 78 -8.72 16.53 -7.88
CA ILE A 78 -10.09 16.29 -8.35
C ILE A 78 -11.07 16.21 -7.17
N ALA A 79 -10.74 15.44 -6.13
CA ALA A 79 -11.57 15.34 -4.93
C ALA A 79 -11.76 16.70 -4.25
N TYR A 80 -10.69 17.50 -4.13
CA TYR A 80 -10.75 18.86 -3.62
C TYR A 80 -11.68 19.75 -4.46
N LEU A 81 -11.61 19.65 -5.79
CA LEU A 81 -12.46 20.43 -6.70
C LEU A 81 -13.94 20.03 -6.62
N ILE A 82 -14.25 18.75 -6.40
CA ILE A 82 -15.61 18.23 -6.26
C ILE A 82 -16.20 18.58 -4.89
N PHE A 83 -15.47 18.30 -3.81
CA PHE A 83 -15.96 18.49 -2.44
C PHE A 83 -15.73 19.90 -1.88
N LYS A 84 -14.99 20.75 -2.61
CA LYS A 84 -14.63 22.13 -2.24
C LYS A 84 -13.96 22.22 -0.86
N ARG A 85 -13.30 21.15 -0.42
CA ARG A 85 -12.60 21.05 0.86
C ARG A 85 -11.51 19.98 0.78
N PRO A 86 -10.43 20.10 1.58
CA PRO A 86 -9.43 19.03 1.66
C PRO A 86 -10.05 17.79 2.31
N VAL A 87 -9.94 16.65 1.62
CA VAL A 87 -10.33 15.33 2.14
C VAL A 87 -9.14 14.77 2.91
N TRP A 88 -9.01 15.17 4.18
CA TRP A 88 -7.89 14.79 5.04
C TRP A 88 -7.67 13.28 5.14
N GLU A 89 -8.73 12.50 4.99
CA GLU A 89 -8.66 11.04 5.01
C GLU A 89 -7.76 10.47 3.90
N MET A 90 -7.65 11.15 2.76
CA MET A 90 -6.77 10.74 1.66
C MET A 90 -5.28 10.89 2.01
N PHE A 91 -4.91 11.65 3.05
CA PHE A 91 -3.51 11.72 3.48
C PHE A 91 -2.99 10.38 4.01
N ALA A 92 -3.86 9.43 4.37
CA ALA A 92 -3.43 8.08 4.67
C ALA A 92 -2.85 7.37 3.44
N TRP A 93 -3.39 7.64 2.25
CA TRP A 93 -2.82 7.17 0.98
C TRP A 93 -1.46 7.84 0.72
N LEU A 94 -1.34 9.15 0.94
CA LEU A 94 -0.04 9.83 0.83
C LEU A 94 1.00 9.24 1.79
N LEU A 95 0.61 9.00 3.05
CA LEU A 95 1.48 8.42 4.07
C LEU A 95 1.97 7.02 3.67
N HIS A 96 1.09 6.20 3.08
CA HIS A 96 1.45 4.90 2.51
C HIS A 96 2.58 5.05 1.48
N ILE A 97 2.39 5.90 0.46
CA ILE A 97 3.43 6.14 -0.57
C ILE A 97 4.74 6.64 0.05
N LEU A 98 4.67 7.55 1.03
CA LEU A 98 5.87 8.12 1.66
C LEU A 98 6.66 7.10 2.49
N ILE A 99 5.98 6.16 3.15
CA ILE A 99 6.63 5.05 3.85
C ILE A 99 7.27 4.12 2.83
N ASP A 100 6.58 3.84 1.72
CA ASP A 100 7.02 2.89 0.72
C ASP A 100 8.28 3.32 -0.04
N ILE A 101 8.52 4.62 -0.23
CA ILE A 101 9.72 5.11 -0.94
C ILE A 101 11.02 4.57 -0.32
N PRO A 102 11.28 4.72 1.00
CA PRO A 102 12.49 4.17 1.64
C PRO A 102 12.40 2.69 2.01
N THR A 103 11.22 2.08 2.06
CA THR A 103 11.02 0.69 2.55
C THR A 103 10.86 -0.35 1.43
N HIS A 104 10.99 0.08 0.17
CA HIS A 104 11.04 -0.82 -0.97
C HIS A 104 12.39 -0.72 -1.68
N SER A 105 12.96 -1.89 -1.98
CA SER A 105 14.20 -1.99 -2.73
C SER A 105 13.92 -2.33 -4.20
N TYR A 106 14.92 -2.17 -5.07
CA TYR A 106 14.79 -2.62 -6.47
C TYR A 106 14.50 -4.12 -6.62
N LYS A 107 14.78 -4.91 -5.58
CA LYS A 107 14.52 -6.36 -5.55
C LYS A 107 13.13 -6.71 -5.02
N PHE A 108 12.35 -5.72 -4.57
CA PHE A 108 11.06 -5.97 -3.92
C PHE A 108 10.14 -4.76 -4.10
N TYR A 109 9.45 -4.71 -5.26
CA TYR A 109 8.52 -3.65 -5.69
C TYR A 109 9.00 -2.22 -5.40
N PRO A 110 10.01 -1.72 -6.13
CA PRO A 110 10.47 -0.35 -5.93
C PRO A 110 9.36 0.66 -6.29
N THR A 111 9.04 1.53 -5.33
CA THR A 111 7.91 2.47 -5.37
C THR A 111 8.02 3.47 -6.53
N PRO A 112 7.11 3.45 -7.52
CA PRO A 112 7.11 4.29 -8.72
C PRO A 112 6.53 5.68 -8.43
N PHE A 113 7.07 6.38 -7.44
CA PHE A 113 6.49 7.61 -6.90
C PHE A 113 6.38 8.76 -7.92
N LEU A 114 7.17 8.74 -9.00
CA LEU A 114 7.14 9.73 -10.09
C LEU A 114 6.40 9.26 -11.35
N TRP A 115 5.80 8.07 -11.34
CA TRP A 115 5.04 7.59 -12.50
C TRP A 115 3.83 8.50 -12.77
N PRO A 116 3.43 8.77 -14.01
CA PRO A 116 4.00 8.32 -15.28
C PRO A 116 5.11 9.25 -15.82
N ALA A 117 5.52 10.28 -15.07
CA ALA A 117 6.48 11.27 -15.56
C ALA A 117 7.93 10.75 -15.58
N SER A 118 8.27 9.84 -14.67
CA SER A 118 9.61 9.23 -14.60
C SER A 118 9.56 7.82 -14.04
N ASP A 119 10.43 6.95 -14.56
CA ASP A 119 10.68 5.61 -14.03
C ASP A 119 11.71 5.61 -12.87
N PHE A 120 12.20 6.78 -12.46
CA PHE A 120 13.08 6.89 -11.32
C PHE A 120 12.39 6.42 -10.04
N LYS A 121 13.09 5.56 -9.31
CA LYS A 121 12.64 4.89 -8.09
C LYS A 121 13.78 4.93 -7.09
N PHE A 122 13.46 4.96 -5.80
CA PHE A 122 14.48 4.93 -4.76
C PHE A 122 14.81 3.47 -4.41
N ASN A 123 16.09 3.16 -4.19
CA ASN A 123 16.50 1.85 -3.71
C ASN A 123 16.56 1.86 -2.18
N GLY A 124 15.43 1.59 -1.55
CA GLY A 124 15.29 1.47 -0.10
C GLY A 124 15.80 0.16 0.47
N PHE A 125 15.54 -0.04 1.76
CA PHE A 125 15.73 -1.34 2.42
C PHE A 125 14.48 -2.21 2.21
N LEU A 126 14.58 -3.51 2.51
CA LEU A 126 13.44 -4.42 2.38
C LEU A 126 12.45 -4.15 3.51
N TRP A 127 11.16 -4.05 3.19
CA TRP A 127 10.11 -3.91 4.22
C TRP A 127 10.19 -5.04 5.25
N SER A 128 10.50 -6.26 4.80
CA SER A 128 10.60 -7.46 5.63
C SER A 128 11.79 -7.50 6.59
N GLU A 129 12.63 -6.47 6.62
CA GLU A 129 13.74 -6.37 7.57
C GLU A 129 13.23 -6.44 9.02
N PRO A 130 13.74 -7.37 9.86
CA PRO A 130 13.21 -7.60 11.21
C PRO A 130 13.20 -6.35 12.09
N TRP A 131 14.24 -5.50 11.98
CA TRP A 131 14.33 -4.27 12.76
C TRP A 131 13.24 -3.27 12.38
N PHE A 132 12.89 -3.19 11.09
CA PHE A 132 11.89 -2.27 10.59
C PHE A 132 10.48 -2.74 10.96
N ILE A 133 10.21 -4.05 10.83
CA ILE A 133 8.99 -4.68 11.34
C ILE A 133 8.78 -4.32 12.80
N ILE A 134 9.79 -4.58 13.65
CA ILE A 134 9.71 -4.28 15.08
C ILE A 134 9.41 -2.79 15.31
N LEU A 135 10.12 -1.89 14.63
CA LEU A 135 9.92 -0.45 14.76
C LEU A 135 8.52 -0.02 14.33
N ASN A 136 8.03 -0.52 13.20
CA ASN A 136 6.73 -0.19 12.64
C ASN A 136 5.60 -0.62 13.58
N TYR A 137 5.57 -1.91 13.96
CA TYR A 137 4.55 -2.44 14.87
C TYR A 137 4.64 -1.80 16.27
N SER A 138 5.85 -1.52 16.77
CA SER A 138 6.03 -0.80 18.04
C SER A 138 5.45 0.62 17.97
N SER A 139 5.67 1.33 16.86
CA SER A 139 5.13 2.67 16.64
C SER A 139 3.61 2.66 16.60
N LEU A 140 3.00 1.70 15.90
CA LEU A 140 1.54 1.51 15.87
C LEU A 140 0.96 1.26 17.27
N VAL A 141 1.61 0.38 18.06
CA VAL A 141 1.20 0.08 19.44
C VAL A 141 1.31 1.33 20.32
N ILE A 142 2.40 2.10 20.22
CA ILE A 142 2.60 3.34 20.97
C ILE A 142 1.51 4.35 20.63
N VAL A 143 1.28 4.60 19.33
CA VAL A 143 0.23 5.52 18.86
C VAL A 143 -1.14 5.08 19.37
N PHE A 144 -1.46 3.79 19.27
CA PHE A 144 -2.71 3.23 19.78
C PHE A 144 -2.87 3.46 21.30
N ILE A 145 -1.83 3.22 22.10
CA ILE A 145 -1.86 3.47 23.55
C ILE A 145 -2.06 4.96 23.85
N LEU A 146 -1.35 5.85 23.15
CA LEU A 146 -1.46 7.31 23.34
C LEU A 146 -2.87 7.80 23.01
N LEU A 147 -3.45 7.35 21.90
CA LEU A 147 -4.82 7.66 21.53
C LEU A 147 -5.81 7.12 22.57
N ARG A 148 -5.65 5.86 22.99
CA ARG A 148 -6.51 5.26 24.02
C ARG A 148 -6.43 6.02 25.34
N LYS A 149 -5.27 6.49 25.76
CA LYS A 149 -5.12 7.31 26.98
C LYS A 149 -5.83 8.65 26.84
N LYS A 150 -5.65 9.35 25.71
CA LYS A 150 -6.25 10.66 25.44
C LYS A 150 -7.78 10.60 25.34
N TYR A 151 -8.34 9.57 24.71
CA TYR A 151 -9.77 9.45 24.45
C TYR A 151 -10.51 8.51 25.42
N GLY A 152 -9.80 7.65 26.13
CA GLY A 152 -10.34 6.75 27.16
C GLY A 152 -10.37 7.37 28.56
N GLY A 153 -9.56 8.41 28.82
CA GLY A 153 -9.64 9.20 30.06
C GLY A 153 -10.89 10.08 30.15
N ASN A 154 -11.42 10.51 29.02
CA ASN A 154 -12.55 11.46 28.94
C ASN A 154 -13.94 10.84 29.21
N LYS A 155 -14.00 9.57 29.62
CA LYS A 155 -15.23 8.84 29.95
C LYS A 155 -15.43 8.62 31.46
N ARG A 156 -14.57 9.19 32.32
CA ARG A 156 -14.66 9.00 33.78
C ARG A 156 -15.33 10.17 34.53
N ASP A 157 -15.77 11.20 33.81
CA ASP A 157 -16.34 12.43 34.40
C ASP A 157 -17.80 12.71 33.96
N LEU A 158 -18.56 11.66 33.60
CA LEU A 158 -20.03 11.69 33.42
C LEU A 158 -20.65 10.55 34.22
#